data_AF-A0A7S3MDJ5-F1
#
_entry.id   AF-A0A7S3MDJ5-F1
#
_cell.length_a   1.000
_cell.length_b   1.000
_cell.length_c   1.000
_cell.angle_alpha   90.00
_cell.angle_beta   90.00
_cell.angle_gamma   90.00
#
_symmetry.space_group_name_H-M   'P 1'
#
loop_
_entity.id
_entity.type
_entity.pdbx_description
1 polymer ?
#
loop_
_entity_poly.entity_id
_entity_poly.type
_entity_poly.pdbx_seq_one_letter_code
_entity_poly.pdbx_strand_id
1 'polypeptide(L)'
;CINYANEALQQHFAQNMFKLEIIEYKREGIPFEDIEFPDNQESLDLITNGVFTILDDQCRIPNATDKRLASQLYKELTSNSKFSASLAHVSAGHFCITHFAGPVVYTTDNFVDKNLDQLPQDAAELLKSSSNPVMQFDLDTQLAAVSLTGSKSNDPSDLPTPP
;
A
#
# COMPACT_ATOMS: atom_id res chain seq x y z
N CYS A 1 -1.08 0.99 6.28
CA CYS A 1 -1.88 -0.04 5.56
C CYS A 1 -3.32 -0.19 6.07
N ILE A 2 -3.63 0.03 7.36
CA ILE A 2 -5.00 -0.12 7.90
C ILE A 2 -6.01 0.74 7.14
N ASN A 3 -5.72 2.03 6.96
CA ASN A 3 -6.62 2.93 6.24
C ASN A 3 -6.82 2.53 4.77
N TYR A 4 -5.79 1.98 4.12
CA TYR A 4 -5.90 1.44 2.78
C TYR A 4 -6.86 0.24 2.72
N ALA A 5 -6.79 -0.68 3.68
CA ALA A 5 -7.73 -1.80 3.75
C ALA A 5 -9.18 -1.33 3.94
N ASN A 6 -9.39 -0.31 4.77
CA ASN A 6 -10.72 0.30 4.94
C ASN A 6 -11.20 0.98 3.65
N GLU A 7 -10.32 1.69 2.94
CA GLU A 7 -10.60 2.31 1.65
C GLU A 7 -11.01 1.27 0.61
N ALA A 8 -10.30 0.14 0.56
CA ALA A 8 -10.58 -0.95 -0.37
C ALA A 8 -11.90 -1.66 -0.03
N LEU A 9 -12.18 -1.84 1.26
CA LEU A 9 -13.46 -2.38 1.73
C LEU A 9 -14.62 -1.46 1.38
N GLN A 10 -14.45 -0.15 1.56
CA GLN A 10 -15.44 0.86 1.19
C GLN A 10 -15.73 0.82 -0.32
N GLN A 11 -14.69 0.76 -1.15
CA GLN A 11 -14.85 0.68 -2.60
C GLN A 11 -15.53 -0.63 -3.03
N HIS A 12 -15.15 -1.75 -2.42
CA HIS A 12 -15.79 -3.05 -2.68
C HIS A 12 -17.28 -3.03 -2.32
N PHE A 13 -17.64 -2.43 -1.19
CA PHE A 13 -19.03 -2.28 -0.78
C PHE A 13 -19.81 -1.39 -1.75
N ALA A 14 -19.25 -0.23 -2.11
CA ALA A 14 -19.86 0.67 -3.09
C ALA A 14 -20.09 -0.06 -4.43
N GLN A 15 -19.06 -0.68 -4.99
CA GLN A 15 -19.19 -1.36 -6.27
C GLN A 15 -20.19 -2.52 -6.24
N ASN A 16 -20.23 -3.33 -5.18
CA ASN A 16 -21.08 -4.51 -5.16
C ASN A 16 -22.52 -4.21 -4.76
N MET A 17 -22.74 -3.37 -3.76
CA MET A 17 -24.10 -3.06 -3.31
C MET A 17 -24.85 -2.29 -4.40
N PHE A 18 -24.20 -1.31 -5.05
CA PHE A 18 -24.86 -0.54 -6.11
C PHE A 18 -25.07 -1.34 -7.39
N LYS A 19 -24.14 -2.22 -7.78
CA LYS A 19 -24.35 -3.11 -8.93
C LYS A 19 -25.55 -4.03 -8.73
N LEU A 20 -25.67 -4.65 -7.54
CA LEU A 20 -26.80 -5.54 -7.23
C LEU A 20 -28.12 -4.78 -7.24
N GLU A 21 -28.14 -3.60 -6.64
CA GLU A 21 -29.34 -2.77 -6.56
C GLU A 21 -29.82 -2.32 -7.96
N ILE A 22 -28.88 -1.88 -8.83
CA ILE A 22 -29.20 -1.48 -10.20
C ILE A 22 -29.70 -2.69 -11.04
N ILE A 23 -29.14 -3.88 -10.81
CA ILE A 23 -29.62 -5.11 -11.47
C ILE A 23 -31.06 -5.41 -11.04
N GLU A 24 -31.38 -5.23 -9.76
CA GLU A 24 -32.70 -5.49 -9.20
C GLU A 24 -33.75 -4.50 -9.73
N TYR A 25 -33.47 -3.19 -9.70
CA TYR A 25 -34.39 -2.18 -10.24
C TYR A 25 -34.68 -2.40 -11.72
N LYS A 26 -33.66 -2.78 -12.51
CA LYS A 26 -33.83 -3.14 -13.92
C LYS A 26 -34.68 -4.40 -14.10
N ARG A 27 -34.55 -5.38 -13.22
CA ARG A 27 -35.35 -6.61 -13.23
C ARG A 27 -36.82 -6.32 -12.93
N GLU A 28 -37.10 -5.43 -12.00
CA GLU A 28 -38.47 -5.07 -11.59
C GLU A 28 -39.13 -4.03 -12.51
N GLY A 29 -38.39 -3.44 -13.44
CA GLY A 29 -38.90 -2.43 -14.37
C GLY A 29 -39.23 -1.09 -13.70
N ILE A 30 -38.61 -0.84 -12.53
CA ILE A 30 -38.81 0.39 -11.76
C ILE A 30 -37.91 1.48 -12.35
N PRO A 31 -38.44 2.66 -12.67
CA PRO A 31 -37.62 3.80 -13.09
C PRO A 31 -36.66 4.18 -11.95
N PHE A 32 -35.36 4.01 -12.19
CA PHE A 32 -34.28 4.35 -11.26
C PHE A 32 -33.67 5.69 -11.70
N GLU A 33 -33.59 6.65 -10.79
CA GLU A 33 -32.83 7.89 -10.99
C GLU A 33 -31.35 7.60 -10.71
N ASP A 34 -30.44 8.12 -11.54
CA ASP A 34 -28.99 7.95 -11.33
C ASP A 34 -28.57 8.66 -10.03
N ILE A 35 -28.36 7.88 -8.98
CA ILE A 35 -27.78 8.36 -7.73
C ILE A 35 -26.26 8.40 -7.91
N GLU A 36 -25.66 9.59 -7.80
CA GLU A 36 -24.21 9.73 -7.73
C GLU A 36 -23.70 9.26 -6.37
N PHE A 37 -22.83 8.24 -6.39
CA PHE A 37 -22.18 7.73 -5.19
C PHE A 37 -20.76 8.27 -5.07
N PRO A 38 -20.25 8.52 -3.85
CA PRO A 38 -18.88 8.97 -3.67
C PRO A 38 -17.91 7.84 -4.03
N ASP A 39 -17.22 7.98 -5.15
CA ASP A 39 -16.16 7.08 -5.58
C ASP A 39 -14.83 7.47 -4.90
N ASN A 40 -14.17 6.49 -4.29
CA ASN A 40 -12.89 6.64 -3.63
C ASN A 40 -11.73 5.98 -4.40
N GLN A 41 -11.94 5.62 -5.67
CA GLN A 41 -10.92 5.01 -6.53
C GLN A 41 -9.65 5.87 -6.62
N GLU A 42 -9.77 7.19 -6.72
CA GLU A 42 -8.61 8.08 -6.79
C GLU A 42 -7.72 7.99 -5.54
N SER A 43 -8.31 7.82 -4.36
CA SER A 43 -7.57 7.65 -3.10
C SER A 43 -6.91 6.27 -3.03
N LEU A 44 -7.56 5.23 -3.56
CA LEU A 44 -6.98 3.90 -3.69
C LEU A 44 -5.78 3.90 -4.61
N ASP A 45 -5.93 4.46 -5.81
CA ASP A 45 -4.88 4.51 -6.83
C ASP A 45 -3.67 5.33 -6.36
N LEU A 46 -3.92 6.44 -5.65
CA LEU A 46 -2.86 7.23 -5.03
C LEU A 46 -2.02 6.39 -4.05
N ILE A 47 -2.66 5.54 -3.26
CA ILE A 47 -1.95 4.70 -2.27
C ILE A 47 -1.23 3.54 -2.96
N THR A 48 -1.91 2.79 -3.83
CA THR A 48 -1.35 1.58 -4.46
C THR A 48 -0.31 1.89 -5.50
N ASN A 49 -0.63 2.79 -6.44
CA ASN A 49 0.21 3.07 -7.60
C ASN A 49 1.15 4.27 -7.35
N GLY A 50 0.89 5.06 -6.31
CA GLY A 50 1.77 6.16 -5.88
C GLY A 50 2.61 5.78 -4.67
N VAL A 51 2.02 5.84 -3.47
CA VAL A 51 2.77 5.75 -2.21
C VAL A 51 3.52 4.42 -2.07
N PHE A 52 2.87 3.29 -2.31
CA PHE A 52 3.50 1.97 -2.19
C PHE A 52 4.56 1.74 -3.27
N THR A 53 4.27 2.08 -4.54
CA THR A 53 5.27 2.00 -5.61
C THR A 53 6.53 2.80 -5.30
N ILE A 54 6.38 4.06 -4.88
CA ILE A 54 7.53 4.92 -4.54
C ILE A 54 8.29 4.35 -3.34
N LEU A 55 7.59 3.83 -2.33
CA LEU A 55 8.22 3.19 -1.16
C LEU A 55 9.04 1.96 -1.56
N ASP A 56 8.48 1.08 -2.39
CA ASP A 56 9.14 -0.13 -2.86
C ASP A 56 10.37 0.20 -3.72
N ASP A 57 10.24 1.18 -4.61
CA ASP A 57 11.36 1.66 -5.43
C ASP A 57 12.47 2.26 -4.56
N GLN A 58 12.12 3.05 -3.54
CA GLN A 58 13.12 3.58 -2.60
C GLN A 58 13.81 2.45 -1.84
N CYS A 59 13.09 1.43 -1.38
CA CYS A 59 13.67 0.31 -0.64
C CYS A 59 14.67 -0.52 -1.47
N ARG A 60 14.59 -0.48 -2.81
CA ARG A 60 15.56 -1.14 -3.70
C ARG A 60 16.89 -0.36 -3.83
N ILE A 61 16.92 0.92 -3.47
CA ILE A 61 18.10 1.77 -3.60
C ILE A 61 19.02 1.58 -2.39
N PRO A 62 20.35 1.41 -2.58
CA PRO A 62 21.28 1.34 -1.46
C PRO A 62 21.28 2.65 -0.66
N ASN A 63 21.23 2.54 0.67
CA ASN A 63 21.16 3.68 1.60
C ASN A 63 19.92 4.55 1.38
N ALA A 64 18.77 3.92 1.12
CA ALA A 64 17.48 4.57 1.16
C ALA A 64 17.26 5.27 2.50
N THR A 65 16.63 6.44 2.48
CA THR A 65 16.33 7.22 3.70
C THR A 65 14.92 7.77 3.59
N ASP A 66 14.25 7.91 4.73
CA ASP A 66 12.89 8.46 4.79
C ASP A 66 12.81 9.89 4.20
N LYS A 67 13.90 10.67 4.30
CA LYS A 67 13.99 12.00 3.67
C LYS A 67 13.94 11.95 2.15
N ARG A 68 14.57 10.95 1.53
CA ARG A 68 14.52 10.75 0.07
C ARG A 68 13.13 10.29 -0.35
N LEU A 69 12.54 9.37 0.40
CA LEU A 69 11.15 8.94 0.22
C LEU A 69 10.19 10.13 0.25
N ALA A 70 10.23 10.95 1.32
CA ALA A 70 9.37 12.11 1.46
C ALA A 70 9.53 13.09 0.28
N SER A 71 10.78 13.37 -0.11
CA SER A 71 11.06 14.25 -1.26
C SER A 71 10.47 13.72 -2.56
N GLN A 72 10.52 12.40 -2.78
CA GLN A 72 9.95 11.77 -3.98
C GLN A 72 8.42 11.80 -3.96
N LEU A 73 7.80 11.51 -2.80
CA LEU A 73 6.35 11.61 -2.62
C LEU A 73 5.85 13.02 -2.97
N TYR A 74 6.51 14.07 -2.46
CA TYR A 74 6.13 15.45 -2.78
C TYR A 74 6.33 15.78 -4.26
N LYS A 75 7.39 15.27 -4.88
CA LYS A 75 7.66 15.54 -6.29
C LYS A 75 6.62 14.91 -7.21
N GLU A 76 6.21 13.68 -6.94
CA GLU A 76 5.36 12.89 -7.84
C GLU A 76 3.86 13.02 -7.55
N LEU A 77 3.48 13.20 -6.28
CA LEU A 77 2.08 13.08 -5.87
C LEU A 77 1.38 14.43 -5.63
N THR A 78 2.10 15.56 -5.59
CA THR A 78 1.52 16.89 -5.32
C THR A 78 0.49 17.35 -6.35
N SER A 79 0.49 16.78 -7.56
CA SER A 79 -0.53 17.06 -8.58
C SER A 79 -1.87 16.34 -8.34
N ASN A 80 -1.90 15.31 -7.50
CA ASN A 80 -3.09 14.52 -7.22
C ASN A 80 -4.00 15.23 -6.20
N SER A 81 -5.31 15.28 -6.44
CA SER A 81 -6.26 16.02 -5.60
C SER A 81 -6.41 15.44 -4.18
N LYS A 82 -6.11 14.15 -4.01
CA LYS A 82 -6.17 13.43 -2.74
C LYS A 82 -4.88 13.52 -1.94
N PHE A 83 -3.80 14.07 -2.51
CA PHE A 83 -2.52 14.25 -1.83
C PHE A 83 -2.32 15.72 -1.45
N SER A 84 -1.85 15.97 -0.23
CA SER A 84 -1.45 17.33 0.16
C SER A 84 -0.32 17.32 1.19
N ALA A 85 0.53 18.35 1.13
CA ALA A 85 1.56 18.59 2.12
C ALA A 85 1.71 20.11 2.31
N SER A 86 1.37 20.60 3.51
CA SER A 86 1.62 22.00 3.87
C SER A 86 3.12 22.23 4.04
N LEU A 87 3.58 23.49 4.05
CA LEU A 87 5.00 23.80 4.28
C LEU A 87 5.51 23.22 5.62
N ALA A 88 4.64 23.20 6.64
CA ALA A 88 4.93 22.59 7.93
C ALA A 88 4.99 21.05 7.87
N HIS A 89 4.17 20.43 7.01
CA HIS A 89 4.26 18.98 6.77
C HIS A 89 5.56 18.63 6.05
N VAL A 90 5.92 19.38 5.00
CA VAL A 90 7.15 19.14 4.23
C VAL A 90 8.39 19.24 5.13
N SER A 91 8.47 20.26 6.00
CA SER A 91 9.60 20.42 6.91
C SER A 91 9.69 19.32 7.98
N ALA A 92 8.56 18.71 8.34
CA ALA A 92 8.48 17.60 9.29
C ALA A 92 8.57 16.21 8.65
N GLY A 93 8.61 16.09 7.31
CA GLY A 93 8.54 14.78 6.65
C GLY A 93 7.16 14.14 6.76
N HIS A 94 6.10 14.94 6.65
CA HIS A 94 4.71 14.49 6.73
C HIS A 94 3.96 14.75 5.43
N PHE A 95 2.93 13.95 5.17
CA PHE A 95 2.01 14.15 4.05
C PHE A 95 0.59 13.81 4.49
N CYS A 96 -0.41 14.32 3.77
CA CYS A 96 -1.82 14.07 4.05
C CYS A 96 -2.47 13.39 2.85
N ILE A 97 -3.26 12.35 3.11
CA ILE A 97 -4.13 11.72 2.12
C ILE A 97 -5.57 11.99 2.52
N THR A 98 -6.38 12.44 1.57
CA THR A 98 -7.83 12.58 1.73
C THR A 98 -8.49 11.23 1.47
N HIS A 99 -8.85 10.54 2.55
CA HIS A 99 -9.59 9.28 2.51
C HIS A 99 -11.11 9.53 2.39
N PHE A 100 -11.87 8.47 2.10
CA PHE A 100 -13.33 8.53 2.17
C PHE A 100 -13.84 9.05 3.54
N ALA A 101 -13.20 8.63 4.64
CA ALA A 101 -13.56 9.08 6.00
C ALA A 101 -12.99 10.45 6.40
N GLY A 102 -12.23 11.11 5.52
CA GLY A 102 -11.61 12.41 5.76
C GLY A 102 -10.08 12.42 5.63
N PRO A 103 -9.44 13.59 5.84
CA PRO A 103 -8.00 13.75 5.71
C PRO A 103 -7.24 13.07 6.85
N VAL A 104 -6.16 12.35 6.51
CA VAL A 104 -5.25 11.71 7.48
C VAL A 104 -3.82 12.13 7.18
N VAL A 105 -3.13 12.62 8.21
CA VAL A 105 -1.71 12.98 8.15
C VAL A 105 -0.86 11.77 8.51
N TYR A 106 0.12 11.47 7.67
CA TYR A 106 1.11 10.41 7.82
C TYR A 106 2.49 11.04 8.02
N THR A 107 3.30 10.42 8.86
CA THR A 107 4.75 10.68 8.94
C THR A 107 5.49 9.66 8.08
N THR A 108 6.56 10.07 7.40
CA THR A 108 7.46 9.14 6.70
C THR A 108 8.47 8.46 7.62
N ASP A 109 8.48 8.78 8.92
CA ASP A 109 9.48 8.25 9.85
C ASP A 109 9.45 6.72 9.95
N ASN A 110 10.64 6.13 9.75
CA ASN A 110 10.90 4.69 9.73
C ASN A 110 10.07 3.94 8.68
N PHE A 111 9.62 4.58 7.60
CA PHE A 111 8.87 3.88 6.56
C PHE A 111 9.76 2.92 5.80
N VAL A 112 10.97 3.36 5.43
CA VAL A 112 11.93 2.53 4.71
C VAL A 112 12.31 1.31 5.55
N ASP A 113 12.69 1.52 6.82
CA ASP A 113 13.09 0.44 7.72
C ASP A 113 11.96 -0.58 7.95
N LYS A 114 10.72 -0.11 8.14
CA LYS A 114 9.54 -0.97 8.30
C LYS A 114 9.22 -1.76 7.04
N ASN A 115 9.49 -1.21 5.86
CA ASN A 115 9.21 -1.88 4.60
C ASN A 115 10.32 -2.85 4.18
N LEU A 116 11.57 -2.56 4.56
CA LEU A 116 12.70 -3.45 4.32
C LEU A 116 12.62 -4.74 5.14
N ASP A 117 12.01 -4.68 6.34
CA ASP A 117 11.78 -5.82 7.23
C ASP A 117 13.05 -6.69 7.44
N GLN A 118 14.21 -6.03 7.51
CA GLN A 118 15.49 -6.72 7.59
C GLN A 118 15.77 -7.17 9.03
N LEU A 119 15.89 -8.48 9.21
CA LEU A 119 16.41 -9.06 10.45
C LEU A 119 17.94 -8.91 10.48
N PRO A 120 18.53 -8.30 11.52
CA PRO A 120 19.98 -8.23 11.66
C PRO A 120 20.62 -9.62 11.65
N GLN A 121 21.70 -9.78 10.90
CA GLN A 121 22.34 -11.07 10.71
C GLN A 121 22.83 -11.68 12.04
N ASP A 122 23.43 -10.88 12.93
CA ASP A 122 23.88 -11.33 14.25
C ASP A 122 22.72 -11.85 15.11
N ALA A 123 21.54 -11.22 15.01
CA ALA A 123 20.34 -11.66 15.71
C ALA A 123 19.82 -12.99 15.15
N ALA A 124 19.85 -13.14 13.82
CA ALA A 124 19.53 -14.41 13.17
C ALA A 124 20.51 -15.53 13.59
N GLU A 125 21.81 -15.27 13.58
CA GLU A 125 22.84 -16.23 14.00
C GLU A 125 22.68 -16.62 15.48
N LEU A 126 22.40 -15.66 16.35
CA LEU A 126 22.12 -15.92 17.77
C LEU A 126 20.90 -16.83 17.94
N LEU A 127 19.80 -16.55 17.23
CA LEU A 127 18.58 -17.37 17.27
C LEU A 127 18.83 -18.79 16.76
N LYS A 128 19.65 -18.96 15.71
CA LYS A 128 20.10 -20.30 15.24
C LYS A 128 20.93 -21.04 16.27
N SER A 129 21.72 -20.33 17.05
CA SER A 129 22.57 -20.93 18.11
C SER A 129 21.80 -21.32 19.38
N SER A 130 20.52 -20.92 19.49
CA SER A 130 19.67 -21.24 20.64
C SER A 130 19.50 -22.76 20.80
N SER A 131 19.47 -23.26 22.04
CA SER A 131 19.18 -24.68 22.31
C SER A 131 17.69 -25.03 22.26
N ASN A 132 16.81 -24.03 22.09
CA ASN A 132 15.37 -24.23 21.98
C ASN A 132 14.98 -24.59 20.52
N PRO A 133 14.46 -25.79 20.25
CA PRO A 133 14.09 -26.22 18.90
C PRO A 133 13.06 -25.33 18.20
N VAL A 134 12.17 -24.68 18.95
CA VAL A 134 11.14 -23.77 18.40
C VAL A 134 11.80 -22.53 17.78
N MET A 135 12.81 -21.99 18.47
CA MET A 135 13.53 -20.79 18.00
C MET A 135 14.36 -21.05 16.73
N GLN A 136 14.86 -22.28 16.56
CA GLN A 136 15.58 -22.69 15.36
C GLN A 136 14.62 -22.86 14.16
N PHE A 137 13.47 -23.52 14.37
CA PHE A 137 12.49 -23.82 13.33
C PHE A 137 11.81 -22.55 12.75
N ASP A 138 11.43 -21.61 13.61
CA ASP A 138 10.75 -20.39 13.19
C ASP A 138 11.65 -19.49 12.34
N LEU A 139 12.95 -19.48 12.58
CA LEU A 139 13.88 -18.64 11.84
C LEU A 139 14.13 -19.16 10.41
N ASP A 140 14.24 -20.47 10.22
CA ASP A 140 14.38 -21.06 8.88
C ASP A 140 13.14 -20.81 8.02
N THR A 141 11.96 -20.82 8.65
CA THR A 141 10.69 -20.49 7.99
C THR A 141 10.62 -19.01 7.58
N GLN A 142 11.09 -18.09 8.44
CA GLN A 142 11.10 -16.66 8.13
C GLN A 142 12.12 -16.28 7.05
N LEU A 143 13.31 -16.87 7.04
CA LEU A 143 14.32 -16.62 6.00
C LEU A 143 13.86 -17.11 4.62
N ALA A 144 13.09 -18.20 4.56
CA ALA A 144 12.49 -18.70 3.32
C ALA A 144 11.40 -17.74 2.77
N ALA A 145 10.61 -17.12 3.65
CA ALA A 145 9.57 -16.17 3.27
C ALA A 145 10.15 -14.86 2.70
N VAL A 146 11.23 -14.34 3.27
CA VAL A 146 11.94 -13.12 2.78
C VAL A 146 12.56 -13.33 1.38
N SER A 147 13.01 -14.56 1.08
CA SER A 147 13.60 -14.86 -0.23
C SER A 147 12.58 -14.84 -1.38
N LEU A 148 11.28 -15.05 -1.08
CA LEU A 148 10.21 -15.05 -2.08
C LEU A 148 9.70 -13.64 -2.43
N THR A 149 9.89 -12.65 -1.56
CA THR A 149 9.48 -11.26 -1.81
C THR A 149 10.53 -10.44 -2.57
N GLY A 150 11.79 -10.89 -2.60
CA GLY A 150 12.91 -10.22 -3.27
C GLY A 150 13.09 -10.52 -4.76
N SER A 151 12.35 -11.46 -5.36
CA SER A 151 12.49 -11.87 -6.77
C SER A 151 11.13 -11.98 -7.46
N LYS A 152 10.52 -10.84 -7.79
CA LYS A 152 9.66 -10.75 -8.97
C LYS A 152 10.34 -9.85 -9.99
N SER A 153 11.10 -10.47 -10.89
CA SER A 153 11.40 -9.88 -12.18
C SER A 153 10.08 -9.73 -12.94
N ASN A 154 9.62 -8.50 -13.17
CA ASN A 154 8.57 -8.22 -14.15
C ASN A 154 9.20 -8.38 -15.55
N ASP A 155 9.24 -9.62 -16.04
CA ASP A 155 9.46 -9.90 -17.45
C ASP A 155 8.09 -9.79 -18.17
N PRO A 156 7.91 -8.92 -19.18
CA PRO A 156 6.63 -8.72 -19.87
C PRO A 156 6.11 -9.92 -20.68
N SER A 157 6.78 -11.07 -20.63
CA SER A 157 6.49 -12.24 -21.45
C SER A 157 5.49 -13.24 -20.82
N ASP A 158 5.10 -13.05 -19.56
CA ASP A 158 4.26 -14.00 -18.79
C ASP A 158 2.77 -13.60 -18.72
N LEU A 159 2.20 -13.03 -19.79
CA LEU A 159 0.73 -12.94 -19.89
C LEU A 159 0.15 -14.22 -20.48
N PRO A 160 -0.76 -14.93 -19.77
CA PRO A 160 -1.52 -16.02 -20.36
C PRO A 160 -2.46 -15.45 -21.43
N THR A 161 -2.32 -15.94 -22.66
CA THR A 161 -3.28 -15.69 -23.75
C THR A 161 -4.66 -16.19 -23.33
N PRO A 162 -5.72 -15.37 -23.46
CA PRO A 162 -7.07 -15.76 -23.08
C PRO A 162 -7.66 -16.83 -24.03
N PRO A 163 -8.65 -17.60 -23.57
CA PRO A 163 -9.31 -18.67 -24.34
C PRO A 163 -10.17 -18.15 -25.50
#